data_AF-A0A421J5B6-F1
#
_entry.id   AF-A0A421J5B6-F1
#
_cell.length_a   1.000
_cell.length_b   1.000
_cell.length_c   1.000
_cell.angle_alpha   90.00
_cell.angle_beta   90.00
_cell.angle_gamma   90.00
#
_symmetry.space_group_name_H-M   'P 1'
#
loop_
_entity.id
_entity.type
_entity.pdbx_description
1 polymer ?
#
loop_
_entity_poly.entity_id
_entity_poly.type
_entity_poly.pdbx_seq_one_letter_code
_entity_poly.pdbx_strand_id
1 'polypeptide(L)'
;MNLRQQLTQFLTMAFVFSSSFMAWKTLSVVTNSHSPVVVVLSGSMEPAFQRGDILFLWNRQRQNKVGDVVVYEIKGKDIPIVHRVLREHHNSEKQYLLTKGDNNLVDDLGLYAKKQGYLNQATDLVGTVKAYLPKVGYVTILISENMYARLATKSYCGSSSHRVYTSCSAQIPLLLCSNFSANLMLKGQRALVTGGSQGLGLAIARKLAQLGCSITLVSRNESKLKANIADFPSDARHDYLVMDLQRPNFTQLASSLQAKTILVNCAGISTHSLLPRLSDEQIAATINLNLTTPIILSKLSYKHMLKNNHDFVPTILNIASVLSYTKITMPGTSVYAASKAGLLGFTQSLAAELKNKVRVNALLPGLISETEMGAAVKMPIKSVGLDECAEQAVAMIVDQKLSGKCIALDAKGKREV
;
A
#
# COMPACT_ATOMS: atom_id res chain seq x y z
N MET A 1 35.01 -4.85 37.58
CA MET A 1 34.89 -5.86 36.48
C MET A 1 36.26 -6.02 35.84
N ASN A 2 36.72 -7.25 35.62
CA ASN A 2 38.03 -7.51 35.03
C ASN A 2 38.03 -7.13 33.54
N LEU A 3 38.69 -6.02 33.19
CA LEU A 3 38.82 -5.51 31.81
C LEU A 3 39.29 -6.59 30.83
N ARG A 4 40.21 -7.46 31.26
CA ARG A 4 40.69 -8.62 30.49
C ARG A 4 39.55 -9.56 30.08
N GLN A 5 38.60 -9.83 30.98
CA GLN A 5 37.48 -10.73 30.72
C GLN A 5 36.48 -10.11 29.73
N GLN A 6 36.23 -8.80 29.84
CA GLN A 6 35.38 -8.06 28.89
C GLN A 6 36.02 -8.03 27.48
N LEU A 7 37.33 -7.81 27.39
CA LEU A 7 38.05 -7.83 26.12
C LEU A 7 38.05 -9.22 25.47
N THR A 8 38.23 -10.29 26.25
CA THR A 8 38.14 -11.66 25.73
C THR A 8 36.73 -11.96 25.22
N GLN A 9 35.68 -11.58 25.95
CA GLN A 9 34.28 -11.74 25.50
C GLN A 9 33.99 -10.98 24.21
N PHE A 10 34.47 -9.74 24.10
CA PHE A 10 34.34 -8.94 22.89
C PHE A 10 35.06 -9.61 21.71
N LEU A 11 36.28 -10.10 21.91
CA LEU A 11 37.06 -10.78 20.87
C LEU A 11 36.36 -12.06 20.38
N THR A 12 35.81 -12.87 21.30
CA THR A 12 35.02 -14.06 20.94
C THR A 12 33.79 -13.68 20.12
N MET A 13 33.06 -12.63 20.52
CA MET A 13 31.90 -12.15 19.77
C MET A 13 32.29 -11.65 18.37
N ALA A 14 33.38 -10.88 18.27
CA ALA A 14 33.92 -10.40 17.00
C ALA A 14 34.31 -11.57 16.08
N PHE A 15 34.93 -12.62 16.63
CA PHE A 15 35.30 -13.82 15.89
C PHE A 15 34.08 -14.58 15.33
N VAL A 16 32.99 -14.67 16.10
CA VAL A 16 31.73 -15.30 15.64
C VAL A 16 31.12 -14.52 14.47
N PHE A 17 31.10 -13.19 14.55
CA PHE A 17 30.58 -12.36 13.46
C PHE A 17 31.49 -12.39 12.22
N SER A 18 32.81 -12.34 12.42
CA SER A 18 33.77 -12.37 11.30
C SER A 18 33.74 -13.73 10.60
N SER A 19 33.68 -14.84 11.33
CA SER A 19 33.58 -16.18 10.76
C SER A 19 32.28 -16.36 9.98
N SER A 20 31.15 -15.87 10.49
CA SER A 20 29.86 -15.90 9.80
C SER A 20 29.89 -15.08 8.49
N PHE A 21 30.49 -13.87 8.52
CA PHE A 21 30.65 -13.04 7.33
C PHE A 21 31.59 -13.66 6.30
N MET A 22 32.71 -14.23 6.74
CA MET A 22 33.66 -14.94 5.88
C MET A 22 33.04 -16.18 5.24
N ALA A 23 32.24 -16.95 5.99
CA ALA A 23 31.49 -18.09 5.46
C ALA A 23 30.54 -17.64 4.35
N TRP A 24 29.80 -16.55 4.56
CA TRP A 24 28.89 -15.99 3.56
C TRP A 24 29.61 -15.49 2.30
N LYS A 25 30.73 -14.77 2.45
CA LYS A 25 31.53 -14.31 1.31
C LYS A 25 32.19 -15.45 0.56
N THR A 26 32.69 -16.46 1.27
CA THR A 26 33.19 -17.70 0.67
C THR A 26 32.08 -18.36 -0.16
N LEU A 27 30.87 -18.50 0.38
CA LEU A 27 29.74 -19.09 -0.35
C LEU A 27 29.36 -18.26 -1.59
N SER A 28 29.40 -16.93 -1.50
CA SER A 28 29.13 -16.03 -2.64
C SER A 28 30.15 -16.21 -3.77
N VAL A 29 31.44 -16.33 -3.44
CA VAL A 29 32.52 -16.57 -4.41
C VAL A 29 32.46 -17.99 -5.00
N VAL A 30 32.15 -18.99 -4.17
CA VAL A 30 32.00 -20.39 -4.61
C VAL A 30 30.84 -20.52 -5.61
N THR A 31 29.68 -19.92 -5.31
CA THR A 31 28.49 -20.00 -6.16
C THR A 31 28.53 -19.03 -7.35
N ASN A 32 29.46 -18.07 -7.36
CA ASN A 32 29.51 -16.94 -8.29
C ASN A 32 28.22 -16.08 -8.26
N SER A 33 27.62 -15.97 -7.08
CA SER A 33 26.38 -15.22 -6.87
C SER A 33 26.55 -14.25 -5.71
N HIS A 34 26.07 -13.02 -5.87
CA HIS A 34 26.07 -12.05 -4.77
C HIS A 34 25.02 -12.41 -3.69
N SER A 35 24.06 -13.28 -4.01
CA SER A 35 23.05 -13.77 -3.08
C SER A 35 22.88 -15.30 -3.23
N PRO A 36 23.80 -16.11 -2.68
CA PRO A 36 23.79 -17.56 -2.85
C PRO A 36 22.56 -18.27 -2.28
N VAL A 37 21.85 -17.62 -1.37
CA VAL A 37 20.66 -18.15 -0.69
C VAL A 37 19.54 -17.11 -0.77
N VAL A 38 18.35 -17.53 -1.19
CA VAL A 38 17.16 -16.66 -1.31
C VAL A 38 15.93 -17.33 -0.69
N VAL A 39 14.97 -16.54 -0.24
CA VAL A 39 13.73 -17.05 0.36
C VAL A 39 12.55 -16.74 -0.56
N VAL A 40 11.67 -17.72 -0.77
CA VAL A 40 10.46 -17.55 -1.58
C VAL A 40 9.42 -16.77 -0.79
N LEU A 41 9.03 -15.61 -1.31
CA LEU A 41 8.07 -14.70 -0.66
C LEU A 41 6.66 -14.79 -1.26
N SER A 42 6.51 -15.31 -2.48
CA SER A 42 5.26 -15.37 -3.23
C SER A 42 4.95 -16.77 -3.77
N GLY A 43 3.67 -17.08 -4.00
CA GLY A 43 3.20 -18.36 -4.55
C GLY A 43 3.20 -18.45 -6.09
N SER A 44 4.01 -17.66 -6.79
CA SER A 44 4.06 -17.67 -8.26
C SER A 44 4.71 -18.93 -8.85
N MET A 45 5.43 -19.69 -8.01
CA MET A 45 6.11 -20.93 -8.38
C MET A 45 5.40 -22.18 -7.86
N GLU A 46 4.16 -22.07 -7.38
CA GLU A 46 3.39 -23.25 -6.97
C GLU A 46 3.03 -24.10 -8.21
N PRO A 47 3.12 -25.45 -8.14
CA PRO A 47 3.39 -26.28 -6.96
C PRO A 47 4.87 -26.56 -6.67
N ALA A 48 5.81 -26.11 -7.50
CA ALA A 48 7.23 -26.46 -7.39
C ALA A 48 7.90 -25.87 -6.14
N PHE A 49 7.59 -24.62 -5.81
CA PHE A 49 8.07 -23.94 -4.60
C PHE A 49 6.93 -23.19 -3.92
N GLN A 50 6.93 -23.23 -2.59
CA GLN A 50 5.95 -22.56 -1.75
C GLN A 50 6.59 -21.36 -1.04
N ARG A 51 5.75 -20.41 -0.62
CA ARG A 51 6.20 -19.32 0.27
C ARG A 51 6.87 -19.92 1.50
N GLY A 52 8.03 -19.38 1.87
CA GLY A 52 8.84 -19.84 2.99
C GLY A 52 9.88 -20.90 2.63
N ASP A 53 10.01 -21.31 1.36
CA ASP A 53 11.11 -22.17 0.94
C ASP A 53 12.42 -21.37 0.81
N ILE A 54 13.53 -21.97 1.20
CA ILE A 54 14.88 -21.41 1.03
C ILE A 54 15.50 -22.07 -0.20
N LEU A 55 15.98 -21.27 -1.15
CA LEU A 55 16.60 -21.74 -2.39
C LEU A 55 18.11 -21.48 -2.37
N PHE A 56 18.88 -22.46 -2.81
CA PHE A 56 20.33 -22.36 -2.99
C PHE A 56 20.66 -22.17 -4.46
N LEU A 57 21.41 -21.12 -4.75
CA LEU A 57 21.70 -20.66 -6.09
C LEU A 57 23.11 -21.05 -6.55
N TRP A 58 23.23 -21.32 -7.84
CA TRP A 58 24.48 -21.62 -8.51
C TRP A 58 24.57 -20.84 -9.83
N ASN A 59 25.62 -20.04 -10.00
CA ASN A 59 25.79 -19.15 -11.15
C ASN A 59 27.14 -19.33 -11.87
N ARG A 60 27.75 -20.51 -11.75
CA ARG A 60 28.94 -20.88 -12.56
C ARG A 60 28.59 -21.60 -13.86
N GLN A 61 27.32 -21.91 -14.07
CA GLN A 61 26.86 -22.56 -15.29
C GLN A 61 26.87 -21.53 -16.43
N ARG A 62 27.48 -21.87 -17.56
CA ARG A 62 27.59 -20.96 -18.72
C ARG A 62 26.29 -20.81 -19.51
N GLN A 63 25.40 -21.80 -19.44
CA GLN A 63 24.14 -21.82 -20.17
C GLN A 63 23.04 -22.48 -19.36
N ASN A 64 21.86 -21.88 -19.34
CA ASN A 64 20.65 -22.44 -18.73
C ASN A 64 19.83 -23.22 -19.75
N LYS A 65 19.08 -24.23 -19.30
CA LYS A 65 18.19 -25.02 -20.16
C LYS A 65 16.74 -24.66 -19.93
N VAL A 66 15.88 -24.87 -20.94
CA VAL A 66 14.43 -24.87 -20.75
C VAL A 66 14.05 -25.83 -19.62
N GLY A 67 13.26 -25.35 -18.67
CA GLY A 67 12.87 -26.09 -17.46
C GLY A 67 13.70 -25.76 -16.22
N ASP A 68 14.89 -25.14 -16.35
CA ASP A 68 15.66 -24.67 -15.21
C ASP A 68 14.88 -23.59 -14.44
N VAL A 69 15.01 -23.58 -13.11
CA VAL A 69 14.47 -22.49 -12.29
C VAL A 69 15.59 -21.51 -12.00
N VAL A 70 15.38 -20.27 -12.43
CA VAL A 70 16.37 -19.20 -12.33
C VAL A 70 15.86 -18.08 -11.44
N VAL A 71 16.81 -17.44 -10.77
CA VAL A 71 16.58 -16.24 -9.98
C VAL A 71 17.22 -15.09 -10.71
N TYR A 72 16.43 -14.09 -11.06
CA TYR A 72 16.89 -12.93 -11.81
C TYR A 72 16.45 -11.63 -11.14
N GLU A 73 17.23 -10.59 -11.39
CA GLU A 73 16.99 -9.25 -10.87
C GLU A 73 16.68 -8.31 -12.03
N ILE A 74 15.63 -7.51 -11.88
CA ILE A 74 15.26 -6.51 -12.87
C ILE A 74 15.69 -5.14 -12.36
N LYS A 75 16.36 -4.37 -13.22
CA LYS A 75 16.78 -3.00 -12.90
C LYS A 75 15.57 -2.15 -12.47
N GLY A 76 15.63 -1.62 -11.25
CA GLY A 76 14.56 -0.80 -10.67
C GLY A 76 13.49 -1.57 -9.89
N LYS A 77 13.70 -2.88 -9.64
CA LYS A 77 12.91 -3.66 -8.67
C LYS A 77 13.83 -4.15 -7.56
N ASP A 78 13.40 -3.99 -6.31
CA ASP A 78 14.21 -4.30 -5.13
C ASP A 78 14.19 -5.79 -4.75
N ILE A 79 13.33 -6.61 -5.38
CA ILE A 79 13.13 -8.01 -5.02
C ILE A 79 13.42 -8.90 -6.23
N PRO A 80 14.36 -9.87 -6.12
CA PRO A 80 14.65 -10.82 -7.19
C PRO A 80 13.46 -11.75 -7.41
N ILE A 81 13.26 -12.16 -8.66
CA ILE A 81 12.15 -13.00 -9.08
C ILE A 81 12.66 -14.41 -9.38
N VAL A 82 11.95 -15.42 -8.90
CA VAL A 82 12.26 -16.84 -9.10
C VAL A 82 11.24 -17.40 -10.07
N HIS A 83 11.62 -17.71 -11.31
CA HIS A 83 10.71 -18.32 -12.29
C HIS A 83 11.42 -19.36 -13.17
N ARG A 84 10.63 -20.19 -13.85
CA ARG A 84 11.13 -21.26 -14.71
C ARG A 84 11.46 -20.73 -16.10
N VAL A 85 12.57 -21.19 -16.68
CA VAL A 85 12.93 -20.91 -18.07
C VAL A 85 11.96 -21.61 -19.00
N LEU A 86 11.21 -20.83 -19.76
CA LEU A 86 10.23 -21.28 -20.75
C LEU A 86 10.85 -21.42 -22.14
N ARG A 87 11.70 -20.47 -22.55
CA ARG A 87 12.41 -20.51 -23.83
C ARG A 87 13.82 -19.96 -23.68
N GLU A 88 14.74 -20.51 -24.46
CA GLU A 88 16.11 -20.03 -24.61
C GLU A 88 16.36 -19.61 -26.05
N HIS A 89 17.09 -18.50 -26.21
CA HIS A 89 17.57 -18.02 -27.49
C HIS A 89 19.08 -17.78 -27.38
N HIS A 90 19.81 -18.19 -28.40
CA HIS A 90 21.26 -18.07 -28.43
C HIS A 90 21.65 -17.12 -29.56
N ASN A 91 22.50 -16.16 -29.23
CA ASN A 91 23.33 -15.44 -30.21
C ASN A 91 24.77 -15.96 -30.04
N SER A 92 25.66 -15.69 -31.01
CA SER A 92 27.04 -16.22 -31.08
C SER A 92 27.84 -16.11 -29.77
N GLU A 93 27.54 -15.14 -28.90
CA GLU A 93 28.20 -14.94 -27.60
C GLU A 93 27.25 -14.83 -26.38
N LYS A 94 25.93 -14.71 -26.57
CA LYS A 94 25.00 -14.38 -25.48
C LYS A 94 23.78 -15.30 -25.48
N GLN A 95 23.35 -15.69 -24.28
CA GLN A 95 22.11 -16.43 -24.08
C GLN A 95 21.03 -15.51 -23.51
N TYR A 96 19.85 -15.60 -24.12
CA TYR A 96 18.64 -14.86 -23.77
C TYR A 96 17.55 -15.81 -23.31
N LEU A 97 16.91 -15.50 -22.19
CA LEU A 97 15.93 -16.37 -21.54
C LEU A 97 14.57 -15.68 -21.44
N LEU A 98 13.52 -16.44 -21.73
CA LEU A 98 12.14 -16.09 -21.41
C LEU A 98 11.71 -16.96 -20.24
N THR A 99 11.26 -16.35 -19.15
CA THR A 99 10.83 -17.06 -17.94
C THR A 99 9.32 -16.94 -17.73
N LYS A 100 8.79 -17.85 -16.91
CA LYS A 100 7.40 -17.88 -16.49
C LYS A 100 7.29 -18.54 -15.11
N GLY A 101 6.46 -17.97 -14.23
CA GLY A 101 6.07 -18.62 -12.98
C GLY A 101 5.16 -19.82 -13.21
N ASP A 102 5.40 -20.93 -12.51
CA ASP A 102 4.63 -22.17 -12.68
C ASP A 102 3.12 -21.98 -12.42
N ASN A 103 2.75 -21.06 -11.52
CA ASN A 103 1.36 -20.72 -11.18
C ASN A 103 0.81 -19.51 -11.99
N ASN A 104 1.58 -18.96 -12.93
CA ASN A 104 1.16 -17.81 -13.71
C ASN A 104 0.48 -18.27 -15.01
N LEU A 105 -0.54 -17.54 -15.48
CA LEU A 105 -1.19 -17.84 -16.78
C LEU A 105 -0.36 -17.33 -17.97
N VAL A 106 0.32 -16.18 -17.79
CA VAL A 106 1.13 -15.49 -18.80
C VAL A 106 2.62 -15.59 -18.50
N ASP A 107 3.46 -15.34 -19.50
CA ASP A 107 4.92 -15.24 -19.32
C ASP A 107 5.36 -13.94 -18.63
N ASP A 108 6.65 -13.83 -18.35
CA ASP A 108 7.21 -12.72 -17.58
C ASP A 108 7.52 -11.46 -18.40
N LEU A 109 7.10 -11.38 -19.67
CA LEU A 109 7.39 -10.21 -20.52
C LEU A 109 6.92 -8.90 -19.89
N GLY A 110 5.76 -8.93 -19.21
CA GLY A 110 5.23 -7.78 -18.48
C GLY A 110 6.01 -7.41 -17.22
N LEU A 111 6.87 -8.30 -16.73
CA LEU A 111 7.69 -8.07 -15.53
C LEU A 111 9.04 -7.44 -15.86
N TYR A 112 9.59 -7.67 -17.05
CA TYR A 112 10.90 -7.18 -17.47
C TYR A 112 10.96 -5.65 -17.56
N ALA A 113 12.19 -5.11 -17.67
CA ALA A 113 12.37 -3.67 -17.84
C ALA A 113 11.75 -3.16 -19.17
N LYS A 114 11.46 -1.85 -19.27
CA LYS A 114 10.89 -1.26 -20.49
C LYS A 114 11.76 -1.60 -21.71
N LYS A 115 11.15 -2.15 -22.76
CA LYS A 115 11.78 -2.61 -24.02
C LYS A 115 12.69 -3.85 -23.89
N GLN A 116 12.70 -4.52 -22.75
CA GLN A 116 13.42 -5.78 -22.57
C GLN A 116 12.49 -6.97 -22.89
N GLY A 117 12.73 -7.66 -24.00
CA GLY A 117 11.96 -8.85 -24.38
C GLY A 117 12.51 -10.18 -23.82
N TYR A 118 13.77 -10.19 -23.39
CA TYR A 118 14.45 -11.36 -22.85
C TYR A 118 15.44 -10.98 -21.75
N LEU A 119 15.68 -11.90 -20.82
CA LEU A 119 16.71 -11.77 -19.80
C LEU A 119 18.05 -12.22 -20.36
N ASN A 120 19.10 -11.45 -20.12
CA ASN A 120 20.45 -11.87 -20.47
C ASN A 120 21.04 -12.72 -19.33
N GLN A 121 21.45 -13.95 -19.65
CA GLN A 121 22.01 -14.91 -18.70
C GLN A 121 23.16 -14.32 -17.88
N ALA A 122 24.06 -13.55 -18.51
CA ALA A 122 25.29 -13.11 -17.87
C ALA A 122 25.09 -11.88 -16.96
N THR A 123 24.06 -11.07 -17.19
CA THR A 123 23.87 -9.79 -16.50
C THR A 123 22.69 -9.76 -15.56
N ASP A 124 21.62 -10.47 -15.89
CA ASP A 124 20.32 -10.32 -15.21
C ASP A 124 20.06 -11.48 -14.23
N LEU A 125 20.75 -12.62 -14.39
CA LEU A 125 20.59 -13.76 -13.50
C LEU A 125 21.50 -13.65 -12.28
N VAL A 126 20.89 -13.84 -11.12
CA VAL A 126 21.57 -14.01 -9.84
C VAL A 126 22.11 -15.43 -9.70
N GLY A 127 21.37 -16.42 -10.22
CA GLY A 127 21.78 -17.81 -10.29
C GLY A 127 20.64 -18.79 -10.57
N THR A 128 21.00 -20.05 -10.75
CA THR A 128 20.06 -21.16 -10.98
C THR A 128 19.83 -21.93 -9.69
N VAL A 129 18.60 -22.28 -9.39
CA VAL A 129 18.25 -23.07 -8.20
C VAL A 129 18.78 -24.49 -8.37
N LYS A 130 19.60 -24.96 -7.43
CA LYS A 130 20.12 -26.34 -7.41
C LYS A 130 19.66 -27.17 -6.23
N ALA A 131 19.30 -26.52 -5.13
CA ALA A 131 18.74 -27.17 -3.96
C ALA A 131 17.77 -26.23 -3.26
N TYR A 132 16.90 -26.78 -2.43
CA TYR A 132 16.02 -26.00 -1.58
C TYR A 132 15.73 -26.70 -0.24
N LEU A 133 15.34 -25.90 0.76
CA LEU A 133 14.84 -26.37 2.04
C LEU A 133 13.40 -25.90 2.24
N PRO A 134 12.43 -26.81 2.34
CA PRO A 134 11.02 -26.43 2.41
C PRO A 134 10.68 -25.78 3.76
N LYS A 135 9.85 -24.73 3.74
CA LYS A 135 9.25 -24.06 4.91
C LYS A 135 10.21 -23.42 5.93
N VAL A 136 11.53 -23.58 5.82
CA VAL A 136 12.50 -23.03 6.79
C VAL A 136 12.52 -21.49 6.78
N GLY A 137 12.27 -20.89 5.63
CA GLY A 137 12.21 -19.44 5.44
C GLY A 137 11.03 -18.77 6.14
N TYR A 138 10.03 -19.50 6.67
CA TYR A 138 9.02 -18.88 7.52
C TYR A 138 9.63 -18.23 8.77
N VAL A 139 10.76 -18.76 9.28
CA VAL A 139 11.46 -18.15 10.43
C VAL A 139 12.00 -16.77 10.06
N THR A 140 12.62 -16.63 8.89
CA THR A 140 13.14 -15.34 8.44
C THR A 140 12.01 -14.38 8.07
N ILE A 141 10.93 -14.89 7.46
CA ILE A 141 9.72 -14.10 7.17
C ILE A 141 9.11 -13.57 8.48
N LEU A 142 8.92 -14.40 9.50
CA LEU A 142 8.37 -13.99 10.80
C LEU A 142 9.21 -12.91 11.48
N ILE A 143 10.54 -13.05 11.49
CA ILE A 143 11.46 -12.03 12.02
C ILE A 143 11.36 -10.74 11.20
N SER A 144 11.24 -10.87 9.88
CA SER A 144 11.13 -9.74 8.97
C SER A 144 9.75 -9.10 8.96
N GLU A 145 8.66 -9.75 9.34
CA GLU A 145 7.31 -9.16 9.30
C GLU A 145 6.88 -8.62 10.67
N ASN A 146 7.46 -9.13 11.77
CA ASN A 146 7.16 -8.68 13.11
C ASN A 146 7.87 -7.34 13.43
N MET A 147 7.07 -6.30 13.70
CA MET A 147 7.54 -4.96 14.05
C MET A 147 8.47 -4.96 15.27
N TYR A 148 8.17 -5.78 16.29
CA TYR A 148 9.00 -5.86 17.51
C TYR A 148 10.34 -6.55 17.25
N ALA A 149 10.38 -7.57 16.39
CA ALA A 149 11.62 -8.24 16.01
C ALA A 149 12.50 -7.32 15.13
N ARG A 150 11.89 -6.53 14.24
CA ARG A 150 12.58 -5.48 13.47
C ARG A 150 13.17 -4.38 14.35
N LEU A 151 12.47 -3.98 15.40
CA LEU A 151 12.93 -2.96 16.34
C LEU A 151 14.03 -3.52 17.26
N ALA A 152 13.89 -4.75 17.76
CA ALA A 152 14.89 -5.40 18.60
C ALA A 152 16.23 -5.61 17.88
N THR A 153 16.19 -6.05 16.61
CA THR A 153 17.40 -6.20 15.77
C THR A 153 18.08 -4.86 15.47
N LYS A 154 17.31 -3.77 15.29
CA LYS A 154 17.85 -2.41 15.17
C LYS A 154 18.43 -1.86 16.47
N SER A 155 17.85 -2.18 17.62
CA SER A 155 18.35 -1.75 18.93
C SER A 155 19.60 -2.52 19.39
N TYR A 156 19.74 -3.80 19.03
CA TYR A 156 20.92 -4.61 19.40
C TYR A 156 22.18 -4.24 18.58
N CYS A 157 22.01 -3.75 17.35
CA CYS A 157 23.11 -3.28 16.51
C CYS A 157 23.40 -1.80 16.82
N GLY A 158 24.06 -1.56 17.95
CA GLY A 158 24.38 -0.22 18.44
C GLY A 158 25.17 0.65 17.46
N SER A 159 24.81 1.94 17.47
CA SER A 159 25.44 3.08 16.81
C SER A 159 26.98 3.00 16.78
N SER A 160 27.53 2.49 15.68
CA SER A 160 28.95 2.59 15.38
C SER A 160 29.14 2.60 13.86
N SER A 161 29.79 3.67 13.41
CA SER A 161 29.92 4.12 12.02
C SER A 161 30.88 3.28 11.16
N HIS A 162 30.90 1.96 11.34
CA HIS A 162 31.68 1.03 10.54
C HIS A 162 30.85 -0.20 10.14
N ARG A 163 30.07 0.00 9.06
CA ARG A 163 29.94 -0.88 7.88
C ARG A 163 30.30 -2.37 8.08
N VAL A 164 29.52 -3.11 8.88
CA VAL A 164 29.42 -4.59 8.78
C VAL A 164 28.31 -4.91 7.78
N TYR A 165 28.71 -5.31 6.58
CA TYR A 165 27.82 -5.81 5.54
C TYR A 165 27.25 -7.18 5.97
N THR A 166 26.03 -7.24 6.52
CA THR A 166 25.14 -8.31 6.08
C THR A 166 24.69 -7.90 4.69
N SER A 167 25.19 -8.60 3.67
CA SER A 167 24.84 -8.33 2.28
C SER A 167 23.38 -8.71 2.03
N CYS A 168 22.49 -7.80 2.39
CA CYS A 168 21.13 -7.75 1.93
C CYS A 168 20.89 -6.32 1.48
N SER A 169 20.51 -6.16 0.21
CA SER A 169 20.14 -4.92 -0.48
C SER A 169 21.20 -3.82 -0.59
N ALA A 170 21.60 -3.57 -1.83
CA ALA A 170 22.34 -2.41 -2.28
C ALA A 170 21.67 -1.08 -1.87
N GLN A 171 22.48 -0.08 -1.50
CA GLN A 171 22.13 1.31 -1.79
C GLN A 171 23.36 2.24 -1.85
N ILE A 172 23.41 2.98 -2.94
CA ILE A 172 24.09 4.27 -3.17
C ILE A 172 23.39 5.34 -2.28
N PRO A 173 24.07 6.45 -1.90
CA PRO A 173 23.93 7.07 -0.60
C PRO A 173 22.76 8.03 -0.52
N LEU A 174 22.06 7.99 0.61
CA LEU A 174 21.18 9.05 1.06
C LEU A 174 21.01 8.86 2.56
N LEU A 175 21.90 9.45 3.36
CA LEU A 175 21.69 9.70 4.81
C LEU A 175 22.88 10.52 5.38
N LEU A 176 22.99 11.76 4.91
CA LEU A 176 23.35 12.90 5.74
C LEU A 176 22.07 13.73 5.89
N CYS A 177 21.05 13.19 6.58
CA CYS A 177 19.86 13.96 7.00
C CYS A 177 18.93 13.15 7.92
N SER A 178 19.45 12.33 8.84
CA SER A 178 18.64 11.82 9.95
C SER A 178 18.71 12.81 11.09
N ASN A 179 17.77 13.77 11.09
CA ASN A 179 17.06 14.26 12.29
C ASN A 179 16.07 15.42 12.00
N PHE A 180 15.76 15.78 10.73
CA PHE A 180 14.81 16.88 10.47
C PHE A 180 13.95 16.79 9.19
N SER A 181 13.68 15.59 8.62
CA SER A 181 12.76 15.51 7.47
C SER A 181 11.93 14.23 7.49
N ALA A 182 10.89 14.22 8.33
CA ALA A 182 9.84 13.20 8.25
C ALA A 182 9.15 13.23 6.87
N ASN A 183 8.74 12.06 6.38
CA ASN A 183 8.10 11.75 5.10
C ASN A 183 7.17 12.84 4.52
N LEU A 184 7.72 13.74 3.70
CA LEU A 184 6.97 14.71 2.87
C LEU A 184 6.48 14.08 1.55
N MET A 185 5.98 12.84 1.60
CA MET A 185 5.58 12.06 0.42
C MET A 185 4.48 12.72 -0.42
N LEU A 186 3.66 13.57 0.20
CA LEU A 186 2.55 14.27 -0.45
C LEU A 186 2.75 15.80 -0.47
N LYS A 187 4.01 16.27 -0.33
CA LYS A 187 4.31 17.70 -0.35
C LYS A 187 3.83 18.34 -1.66
N GLY A 188 3.16 19.48 -1.55
CA GLY A 188 2.60 20.20 -2.68
C GLY A 188 1.26 19.65 -3.21
N GLN A 189 0.82 18.48 -2.73
CA GLN A 189 -0.52 17.98 -3.03
C GLN A 189 -1.56 18.68 -2.15
N ARG A 190 -2.78 18.84 -2.68
CA ARG A 190 -3.89 19.54 -2.01
C ARG A 190 -5.08 18.59 -1.92
N ALA A 191 -5.45 18.21 -0.71
CA ALA A 191 -6.60 17.34 -0.46
C ALA A 191 -7.84 18.15 -0.07
N LEU A 192 -9.01 17.68 -0.49
CA LEU A 192 -10.29 18.06 0.08
C LEU A 192 -10.95 16.82 0.69
N VAL A 193 -11.30 16.90 1.97
CA VAL A 193 -11.87 15.79 2.74
C VAL A 193 -13.26 16.19 3.23
N THR A 194 -14.29 15.50 2.74
CA THR A 194 -15.66 15.70 3.22
C THR A 194 -15.92 14.92 4.50
N GLY A 195 -16.76 15.45 5.40
CA GLY A 195 -16.99 14.81 6.70
C GLY A 195 -15.79 14.92 7.64
N GLY A 196 -14.92 15.92 7.42
CA GLY A 196 -13.64 16.06 8.11
C GLY A 196 -13.69 16.60 9.55
N SER A 197 -14.88 16.82 10.12
CA SER A 197 -14.99 17.34 11.49
C SER A 197 -14.73 16.29 12.57
N GLN A 198 -14.90 15.00 12.28
CA GLN A 198 -14.74 13.90 13.25
C GLN A 198 -14.64 12.54 12.55
N GLY A 199 -14.36 11.48 13.32
CA GLY A 199 -14.36 10.10 12.85
C GLY A 199 -13.31 9.83 11.76
N LEU A 200 -13.66 8.97 10.80
CA LEU A 200 -12.72 8.50 9.78
C LEU A 200 -12.19 9.63 8.88
N GLY A 201 -13.05 10.59 8.51
CA GLY A 201 -12.64 11.73 7.68
C GLY A 201 -11.55 12.57 8.35
N LEU A 202 -11.69 12.86 9.64
CA LEU A 202 -10.68 13.58 10.42
C LEU A 202 -9.38 12.77 10.55
N ALA A 203 -9.48 11.47 10.83
CA ALA A 203 -8.31 10.60 10.98
C ALA A 203 -7.49 10.52 9.67
N ILE A 204 -8.17 10.40 8.53
CA ILE A 204 -7.54 10.44 7.19
C ILE A 204 -6.87 11.81 6.97
N ALA A 205 -7.58 12.89 7.24
CA ALA A 205 -7.07 14.25 7.07
C ALA A 205 -5.79 14.51 7.89
N ARG A 206 -5.78 14.10 9.16
CA ARG A 206 -4.62 14.24 10.05
C ARG A 206 -3.41 13.50 9.51
N LYS A 207 -3.57 12.25 9.08
CA LYS A 207 -2.47 11.46 8.50
C LYS A 207 -1.98 12.05 7.16
N LEU A 208 -2.88 12.56 6.31
CA LEU A 208 -2.48 13.25 5.08
C LEU A 208 -1.73 14.56 5.37
N ALA A 209 -2.13 15.32 6.39
CA ALA A 209 -1.43 16.52 6.83
C ALA A 209 -0.01 16.20 7.32
N GLN A 210 0.16 15.13 8.09
CA GLN A 210 1.47 14.63 8.55
C GLN A 210 2.40 14.24 7.38
N LEU A 211 1.85 13.88 6.22
CA LEU A 211 2.62 13.60 4.99
C LEU A 211 2.93 14.85 4.15
N GLY A 212 2.61 16.05 4.66
CA GLY A 212 2.86 17.34 4.01
C GLY A 212 1.80 17.80 3.02
N CYS A 213 0.61 17.18 3.02
CA CYS A 213 -0.49 17.57 2.14
C CYS A 213 -1.25 18.78 2.69
N SER A 214 -1.56 19.75 1.84
CA SER A 214 -2.45 20.88 2.21
C SER A 214 -3.90 20.40 2.25
N ILE A 215 -4.52 20.43 3.42
CA ILE A 215 -5.86 19.87 3.65
C ILE A 215 -6.93 20.96 3.65
N THR A 216 -8.03 20.72 2.93
CA THR A 216 -9.30 21.45 3.12
C THR A 216 -10.35 20.53 3.69
N LEU A 217 -10.84 20.85 4.90
CA LEU A 217 -11.90 20.08 5.56
C LEU A 217 -13.28 20.65 5.22
N VAL A 218 -14.24 19.79 4.89
CA VAL A 218 -15.63 20.20 4.64
C VAL A 218 -16.58 19.53 5.64
N SER A 219 -17.31 20.34 6.41
CA SER A 219 -18.35 19.87 7.35
C SER A 219 -19.29 21.03 7.73
N ARG A 220 -20.33 20.72 8.52
CA ARG A 220 -21.33 21.70 9.00
C ARG A 220 -20.87 22.46 10.25
N ASN A 221 -20.05 21.83 11.10
CA ASN A 221 -19.68 22.38 12.40
C ASN A 221 -18.36 23.15 12.32
N GLU A 222 -18.46 24.48 12.30
CA GLU A 222 -17.31 25.38 12.16
C GLU A 222 -16.31 25.30 13.33
N SER A 223 -16.80 25.21 14.57
CA SER A 223 -15.91 25.21 15.75
C SER A 223 -15.00 23.99 15.77
N LYS A 224 -15.55 22.80 15.46
CA LYS A 224 -14.76 21.57 15.29
C LYS A 224 -13.74 21.69 14.15
N LEU A 225 -14.13 22.28 13.02
CA LEU A 225 -13.23 22.45 11.88
C LEU A 225 -12.03 23.34 12.22
N LYS A 226 -12.27 24.48 12.87
CA LYS A 226 -11.21 25.40 13.31
C LYS A 226 -10.25 24.73 14.30
N ALA A 227 -10.80 24.02 15.30
CA ALA A 227 -9.98 23.30 16.28
C ALA A 227 -9.12 22.22 15.63
N ASN A 228 -9.69 21.43 14.71
CA ASN A 228 -8.96 20.36 14.03
C ASN A 228 -7.85 20.88 13.11
N ILE A 229 -8.04 22.04 12.47
CA ILE A 229 -7.01 22.65 11.62
C ILE A 229 -5.87 23.22 12.44
N ALA A 230 -6.15 23.77 13.62
CA ALA A 230 -5.13 24.25 14.54
C ALA A 230 -4.23 23.11 15.07
N ASP A 231 -4.74 21.87 15.10
CA ASP A 231 -4.00 20.66 15.49
C ASP A 231 -3.11 20.11 14.36
N PHE A 232 -3.27 20.57 13.12
CA PHE A 232 -2.47 20.09 11.99
C PHE A 232 -1.08 20.73 11.96
N PRO A 233 -0.05 20.01 11.47
CA PRO A 233 1.31 20.54 11.35
C PRO A 233 1.33 21.81 10.49
N SER A 234 2.12 22.81 10.90
CA SER A 234 2.15 24.15 10.29
C SER A 234 2.88 24.23 8.94
N ASP A 235 3.48 23.14 8.48
CA ASP A 235 4.30 23.08 7.25
C ASP A 235 3.47 23.20 5.95
N ALA A 236 2.14 23.07 6.03
CA ALA A 236 1.23 23.16 4.89
C ALA A 236 0.06 24.12 5.17
N ARG A 237 -0.47 24.75 4.11
CA ARG A 237 -1.63 25.65 4.23
C ARG A 237 -2.91 24.83 4.33
N HIS A 238 -3.40 24.66 5.54
CA HIS A 238 -4.68 24.03 5.84
C HIS A 238 -5.83 25.05 5.78
N ASP A 239 -7.02 24.59 5.40
CA ASP A 239 -8.21 25.42 5.24
C ASP A 239 -9.48 24.63 5.57
N TYR A 240 -10.61 25.31 5.76
CA TYR A 240 -11.91 24.67 5.95
C TYR A 240 -13.01 25.35 5.14
N LEU A 241 -14.05 24.59 4.86
CA LEU A 241 -15.29 25.06 4.27
C LEU A 241 -16.46 24.60 5.12
N VAL A 242 -17.23 25.56 5.63
CA VAL A 242 -18.49 25.27 6.32
C VAL A 242 -19.57 25.09 5.28
N MET A 243 -20.09 23.87 5.14
CA MET A 243 -21.15 23.57 4.19
C MET A 243 -21.97 22.35 4.60
N ASP A 244 -23.29 22.44 4.39
CA ASP A 244 -24.16 21.28 4.41
C ASP A 244 -24.17 20.57 3.05
N LEU A 245 -23.61 19.38 3.02
CA LEU A 245 -23.53 18.55 1.82
C LEU A 245 -24.85 17.84 1.49
N GLN A 246 -25.88 17.91 2.34
CA GLN A 246 -27.23 17.43 1.99
C GLN A 246 -27.95 18.41 1.04
N ARG A 247 -27.61 19.70 1.10
CA ARG A 247 -28.12 20.78 0.24
C ARG A 247 -26.95 21.62 -0.28
N PRO A 248 -26.08 21.02 -1.11
CA PRO A 248 -24.81 21.64 -1.47
C PRO A 248 -24.98 22.86 -2.37
N ASN A 249 -24.21 23.92 -2.09
CA ASN A 249 -24.01 25.00 -3.04
C ASN A 249 -22.87 24.65 -4.00
N PHE A 250 -23.23 24.17 -5.19
CA PHE A 250 -22.27 23.65 -6.17
C PHE A 250 -21.29 24.71 -6.71
N THR A 251 -21.66 25.99 -6.75
CA THR A 251 -20.75 27.04 -7.24
C THR A 251 -19.61 27.26 -6.25
N GLN A 252 -19.93 27.33 -4.95
CA GLN A 252 -18.94 27.45 -3.89
C GLN A 252 -18.07 26.19 -3.78
N LEU A 253 -18.64 24.99 -3.93
CA LEU A 253 -17.86 23.74 -3.98
C LEU A 253 -16.90 23.70 -5.16
N ALA A 254 -17.34 24.11 -6.36
CA ALA A 254 -16.49 24.14 -7.53
C ALA A 254 -15.27 25.05 -7.32
N SER A 255 -15.45 26.20 -6.67
CA SER A 255 -14.33 27.10 -6.32
C SER A 255 -13.35 26.46 -5.33
N SER A 256 -13.86 25.74 -4.33
CA SER A 256 -13.04 25.09 -3.30
C SER A 256 -12.27 23.86 -3.81
N LEU A 257 -12.78 23.24 -4.87
CA LEU A 257 -12.14 22.12 -5.57
C LEU A 257 -11.03 22.56 -6.53
N GLN A 258 -10.86 23.88 -6.75
CA GLN A 258 -9.79 24.38 -7.61
C GLN A 258 -8.42 23.99 -7.06
N ALA A 259 -7.56 23.51 -7.95
CA ALA A 259 -6.21 23.02 -7.64
C ALA A 259 -6.14 21.83 -6.66
N LYS A 260 -7.26 21.16 -6.36
CA LYS A 260 -7.24 19.95 -5.52
C LYS A 260 -6.80 18.74 -6.35
N THR A 261 -5.89 17.97 -5.77
CA THR A 261 -5.30 16.78 -6.38
C THR A 261 -5.78 15.49 -5.74
N ILE A 262 -6.28 15.59 -4.50
CA ILE A 262 -6.87 14.49 -3.76
C ILE A 262 -8.30 14.89 -3.35
N LEU A 263 -9.28 14.05 -3.67
CA LEU A 263 -10.64 14.16 -3.14
C LEU A 263 -10.93 12.94 -2.27
N VAL A 264 -11.34 13.15 -1.03
CA VAL A 264 -11.82 12.08 -0.15
C VAL A 264 -13.29 12.30 0.15
N ASN A 265 -14.14 11.47 -0.45
CA ASN A 265 -15.58 11.46 -0.20
C ASN A 265 -15.88 10.58 1.03
N CYS A 266 -15.84 11.18 2.22
CA CYS A 266 -16.09 10.50 3.50
C CYS A 266 -17.38 10.94 4.21
N ALA A 267 -17.97 12.08 3.84
CA ALA A 267 -19.27 12.48 4.38
C ALA A 267 -20.34 11.41 4.09
N GLY A 268 -21.13 11.08 5.10
CA GLY A 268 -22.25 10.17 4.96
C GLY A 268 -23.10 10.08 6.21
N ILE A 269 -24.32 9.57 6.02
CA ILE A 269 -25.26 9.26 7.10
C ILE A 269 -25.66 7.78 7.02
N SER A 270 -25.76 7.13 8.17
CA SER A 270 -26.43 5.84 8.29
C SER A 270 -27.89 6.05 8.65
N THR A 271 -28.72 5.16 8.15
CA THR A 271 -30.15 5.13 8.43
C THR A 271 -30.46 3.77 9.04
N HIS A 272 -31.05 3.78 10.24
CA HIS A 272 -31.41 2.59 11.00
C HIS A 272 -32.90 2.61 11.30
N SER A 273 -33.72 2.36 10.28
CA SER A 273 -35.17 2.29 10.42
C SER A 273 -35.74 1.33 9.36
N LEU A 274 -36.79 0.61 9.72
CA LEU A 274 -37.47 -0.25 8.75
C LEU A 274 -38.08 0.60 7.63
N LEU A 275 -38.05 0.08 6.41
CA LEU A 275 -38.48 0.82 5.21
C LEU A 275 -39.87 1.47 5.35
N PRO A 276 -40.90 0.83 5.93
CA PRO A 276 -42.22 1.45 6.07
C PRO A 276 -42.27 2.67 6.99
N ARG A 277 -41.27 2.86 7.87
CA ARG A 277 -41.18 3.99 8.80
C ARG A 277 -40.27 5.11 8.29
N LEU A 278 -39.60 4.90 7.15
CA LEU A 278 -38.75 5.91 6.56
C LEU A 278 -39.58 6.88 5.76
N SER A 279 -39.42 8.16 6.06
CA SER A 279 -39.98 9.23 5.24
C SER A 279 -39.22 9.36 3.93
N ASP A 280 -39.91 9.80 2.88
CA ASP A 280 -39.30 10.07 1.57
C ASP A 280 -38.13 11.06 1.66
N GLU A 281 -38.23 12.04 2.56
CA GLU A 281 -37.17 13.01 2.84
C GLU A 281 -35.89 12.35 3.40
N GLN A 282 -36.03 11.39 4.33
CA GLN A 282 -34.89 10.66 4.88
C GLN A 282 -34.26 9.73 3.85
N ILE A 283 -35.08 9.12 2.99
CA ILE A 283 -34.61 8.30 1.87
C ILE A 283 -33.79 9.17 0.92
N ALA A 284 -34.36 10.29 0.47
CA ALA A 284 -33.71 11.24 -0.42
C ALA A 284 -32.43 11.82 0.19
N ALA A 285 -32.43 12.19 1.47
CA ALA A 285 -31.26 12.70 2.16
C ALA A 285 -30.11 11.67 2.22
N THR A 286 -30.44 10.39 2.47
CA THR A 286 -29.46 9.30 2.49
C THR A 286 -28.83 9.10 1.13
N ILE A 287 -29.64 8.99 0.07
CA ILE A 287 -29.14 8.84 -1.30
C ILE A 287 -28.33 10.07 -1.72
N ASN A 288 -28.83 11.27 -1.44
CA ASN A 288 -28.18 12.50 -1.85
C ASN A 288 -26.81 12.69 -1.21
N LEU A 289 -26.68 12.45 0.10
CA LEU A 289 -25.41 12.62 0.78
C LEU A 289 -24.42 11.49 0.46
N ASN A 290 -24.88 10.23 0.44
CA ASN A 290 -23.98 9.08 0.29
C ASN A 290 -23.62 8.75 -1.16
N LEU A 291 -24.43 9.18 -2.14
CA LEU A 291 -24.26 8.83 -3.56
C LEU A 291 -24.21 10.05 -4.47
N THR A 292 -25.28 10.84 -4.54
CA THR A 292 -25.39 11.97 -5.48
C THR A 292 -24.26 13.00 -5.25
N THR A 293 -23.97 13.32 -3.99
CA THR A 293 -22.96 14.31 -3.63
C THR A 293 -21.54 13.85 -4.02
N PRO A 294 -21.07 12.64 -3.66
CA PRO A 294 -19.82 12.11 -4.19
C PRO A 294 -19.71 12.11 -5.71
N ILE A 295 -20.79 11.80 -6.43
CA ILE A 295 -20.82 11.84 -7.90
C ILE A 295 -20.55 13.26 -8.40
N ILE A 296 -21.27 14.26 -7.85
CA ILE A 296 -21.12 15.66 -8.29
C ILE A 296 -19.75 16.22 -7.90
N LEU A 297 -19.27 15.93 -6.70
CA LEU A 297 -17.92 16.34 -6.27
C LEU A 297 -16.84 15.73 -7.16
N SER A 298 -16.99 14.46 -7.54
CA SER A 298 -16.07 13.78 -8.46
C SER A 298 -16.11 14.40 -9.85
N LYS A 299 -17.30 14.72 -10.38
CA LYS A 299 -17.48 15.42 -11.65
C LYS A 299 -16.82 16.79 -11.66
N LEU A 300 -17.00 17.58 -10.60
CA LEU A 300 -16.39 18.91 -10.47
C LEU A 300 -14.87 18.83 -10.33
N SER A 301 -14.38 17.90 -9.50
CA SER A 301 -12.94 17.70 -9.28
C SER A 301 -12.23 17.24 -10.53
N TYR A 302 -12.83 16.29 -11.27
CA TYR A 302 -12.29 15.76 -12.51
C TYR A 302 -11.95 16.85 -13.53
N LYS A 303 -12.85 17.83 -13.72
CA LYS A 303 -12.64 18.95 -14.64
C LYS A 303 -11.40 19.78 -14.30
N HIS A 304 -11.05 19.88 -13.02
CA HIS A 304 -9.85 20.59 -12.56
C HIS A 304 -8.61 19.71 -12.56
N MET A 305 -8.73 18.46 -12.14
CA MET A 305 -7.64 17.47 -12.13
C MET A 305 -7.05 17.23 -13.52
N LEU A 306 -7.85 17.33 -14.59
CA LEU A 306 -7.36 17.19 -15.97
C LEU A 306 -6.64 18.43 -16.52
N LYS A 307 -6.96 19.62 -16.03
CA LYS A 307 -6.43 20.88 -16.60
C LYS A 307 -5.00 21.15 -16.17
N ASN A 308 -4.57 20.57 -15.07
CA ASN A 308 -3.29 20.85 -14.45
C ASN A 308 -2.33 19.69 -14.74
N ASN A 309 -1.17 19.98 -15.32
CA ASN A 309 -0.09 19.00 -15.39
C ASN A 309 0.51 18.84 -13.99
N HIS A 310 0.33 17.65 -13.44
CA HIS A 310 0.86 17.25 -12.14
C HIS A 310 1.95 16.19 -12.34
N ASP A 311 2.98 16.21 -11.52
CA ASP A 311 4.04 15.18 -11.51
C ASP A 311 3.54 13.83 -10.96
N PHE A 312 2.32 13.81 -10.42
CA PHE A 312 1.63 12.66 -9.85
C PHE A 312 0.22 12.53 -10.43
N VAL A 313 -0.37 11.34 -10.33
CA VAL A 313 -1.74 11.11 -10.83
C VAL A 313 -2.73 11.50 -9.73
N PRO A 314 -3.63 12.48 -9.96
CA PRO A 314 -4.67 12.86 -9.01
C PRO A 314 -5.53 11.67 -8.60
N THR A 315 -6.12 11.72 -7.41
CA THR A 315 -6.91 10.60 -6.90
C THR A 315 -8.20 11.02 -6.21
N ILE A 316 -9.22 10.18 -6.39
CA ILE A 316 -10.49 10.24 -5.72
C ILE A 316 -10.63 8.97 -4.89
N LEU A 317 -10.80 9.12 -3.58
CA LEU A 317 -11.08 8.03 -2.66
C LEU A 317 -12.52 8.15 -2.16
N ASN A 318 -13.33 7.13 -2.41
CA ASN A 318 -14.69 7.02 -1.92
C ASN A 318 -14.74 6.13 -0.68
N ILE A 319 -15.40 6.59 0.39
CA ILE A 319 -15.66 5.77 1.57
C ILE A 319 -17.03 5.12 1.41
N ALA A 320 -17.00 3.85 1.00
CA ALA A 320 -18.17 3.00 0.87
C ALA A 320 -18.44 2.26 2.20
N SER A 321 -18.84 0.99 2.15
CA SER A 321 -19.08 0.16 3.34
C SER A 321 -19.08 -1.31 2.96
N VAL A 322 -18.72 -2.22 3.87
CA VAL A 322 -18.86 -3.67 3.62
C VAL A 322 -20.30 -4.11 3.36
N LEU A 323 -21.30 -3.36 3.85
CA LEU A 323 -22.72 -3.62 3.56
C LEU A 323 -23.08 -3.41 2.07
N SER A 324 -22.18 -2.85 1.27
CA SER A 324 -22.40 -2.60 -0.16
C SER A 324 -22.28 -3.86 -1.02
N TYR A 325 -21.55 -4.87 -0.54
CA TYR A 325 -21.20 -6.05 -1.34
C TYR A 325 -21.33 -7.38 -0.56
N THR A 326 -21.25 -7.35 0.77
CA THR A 326 -21.34 -8.58 1.56
C THR A 326 -22.77 -9.12 1.56
N LYS A 327 -22.92 -10.44 1.67
CA LYS A 327 -24.22 -11.10 1.90
C LYS A 327 -24.78 -10.86 3.31
N ILE A 328 -24.02 -10.17 4.16
CA ILE A 328 -24.41 -9.85 5.53
C ILE A 328 -25.30 -8.60 5.46
N THR A 329 -26.58 -8.76 5.77
CA THR A 329 -27.54 -7.66 5.78
C THR A 329 -27.90 -7.30 7.22
N MET A 330 -28.10 -6.00 7.45
CA MET A 330 -28.58 -5.49 8.72
C MET A 330 -30.00 -4.96 8.53
N PRO A 331 -30.98 -5.41 9.35
CA PRO A 331 -32.33 -4.87 9.27
C PRO A 331 -32.34 -3.35 9.45
N GLY A 332 -33.12 -2.66 8.61
CA GLY A 332 -33.27 -1.22 8.67
C GLY A 332 -32.17 -0.39 7.99
N THR A 333 -31.22 -1.02 7.28
CA THR A 333 -30.19 -0.32 6.50
C THR A 333 -30.34 -0.47 4.99
N SER A 334 -31.54 -0.80 4.49
CA SER A 334 -31.77 -1.06 3.05
C SER A 334 -31.35 0.11 2.16
N VAL A 335 -31.79 1.32 2.49
CA VAL A 335 -31.46 2.56 1.75
C VAL A 335 -29.97 2.88 1.86
N TYR A 336 -29.38 2.70 3.04
CA TYR A 336 -27.94 2.91 3.25
C TYR A 336 -27.11 1.95 2.40
N ALA A 337 -27.44 0.65 2.43
CA ALA A 337 -26.78 -0.37 1.63
C ALA A 337 -26.90 -0.08 0.13
N ALA A 338 -28.10 0.29 -0.35
CA ALA A 338 -28.30 0.69 -1.74
C ALA A 338 -27.43 1.91 -2.13
N SER A 339 -27.36 2.94 -1.26
CA SER A 339 -26.54 4.13 -1.52
C SER A 339 -25.04 3.81 -1.65
N LYS A 340 -24.52 2.92 -0.79
CA LYS A 340 -23.11 2.56 -0.77
C LYS A 340 -22.75 1.52 -1.84
N ALA A 341 -23.68 0.64 -2.22
CA ALA A 341 -23.56 -0.22 -3.40
C ALA A 341 -23.55 0.60 -4.70
N GLY A 342 -24.41 1.62 -4.82
CA GLY A 342 -24.37 2.57 -5.93
C GLY A 342 -23.04 3.31 -6.01
N LEU A 343 -22.48 3.72 -4.87
CA LEU A 343 -21.18 4.40 -4.81
C LEU A 343 -20.03 3.47 -5.24
N LEU A 344 -20.14 2.18 -4.92
CA LEU A 344 -19.19 1.15 -5.35
C LEU A 344 -19.19 0.99 -6.87
N GLY A 345 -20.37 0.79 -7.46
CA GLY A 345 -20.53 0.69 -8.91
C GLY A 345 -20.04 1.96 -9.63
N PHE A 346 -20.40 3.14 -9.11
CA PHE A 346 -19.90 4.41 -9.60
C PHE A 346 -18.37 4.49 -9.59
N THR A 347 -17.72 4.04 -8.51
CA THR A 347 -16.26 4.06 -8.38
C THR A 347 -15.59 3.20 -9.45
N GLN A 348 -16.07 1.97 -9.64
CA GLN A 348 -15.51 1.04 -10.62
C GLN A 348 -15.70 1.54 -12.05
N SER A 349 -16.91 2.00 -12.40
CA SER A 349 -17.20 2.55 -13.72
C SER A 349 -16.38 3.82 -14.01
N LEU A 350 -16.29 4.74 -13.05
CA LEU A 350 -15.52 5.98 -13.23
C LEU A 350 -14.02 5.68 -13.36
N ALA A 351 -13.47 4.72 -12.60
CA ALA A 351 -12.07 4.34 -12.76
C ALA A 351 -11.77 3.81 -14.17
N ALA A 352 -12.67 2.97 -14.72
CA ALA A 352 -12.53 2.47 -16.09
C ALA A 352 -12.64 3.58 -17.15
N GLU A 353 -13.49 4.58 -16.90
CA GLU A 353 -13.62 5.77 -17.74
C GLU A 353 -12.34 6.64 -17.74
N LEU A 354 -11.76 6.89 -16.56
CA LEU A 354 -10.65 7.83 -16.38
C LEU A 354 -9.26 7.21 -16.58
N LYS A 355 -9.14 5.88 -16.50
CA LYS A 355 -7.90 5.10 -16.70
C LYS A 355 -6.71 5.67 -15.91
N ASN A 356 -5.72 6.23 -16.62
CA ASN A 356 -4.46 6.71 -16.05
C ASN A 356 -4.45 8.23 -15.79
N LYS A 357 -5.57 8.93 -16.05
CA LYS A 357 -5.63 10.39 -15.87
C LYS A 357 -5.96 10.79 -14.44
N VAL A 358 -6.88 10.06 -13.81
CA VAL A 358 -7.26 10.22 -12.41
C VAL A 358 -7.56 8.84 -11.84
N ARG A 359 -7.00 8.54 -10.67
CA ARG A 359 -7.20 7.26 -9.99
C ARG A 359 -8.43 7.34 -9.11
N VAL A 360 -9.36 6.41 -9.27
CA VAL A 360 -10.57 6.36 -8.45
C VAL A 360 -10.61 5.03 -7.72
N ASN A 361 -10.69 5.06 -6.39
CA ASN A 361 -10.69 3.86 -5.57
C ASN A 361 -11.76 3.97 -4.46
N ALA A 362 -12.15 2.83 -3.89
CA ALA A 362 -13.09 2.79 -2.78
C ALA A 362 -12.53 2.01 -1.58
N LEU A 363 -12.62 2.59 -0.39
CA LEU A 363 -12.43 1.88 0.87
C LEU A 363 -13.80 1.46 1.39
N LEU A 364 -13.94 0.21 1.82
CA LEU A 364 -15.17 -0.36 2.37
C LEU A 364 -14.91 -0.76 3.83
N PRO A 365 -15.06 0.17 4.79
CA PRO A 365 -14.88 -0.15 6.19
C PRO A 365 -15.99 -1.07 6.72
N GLY A 366 -15.60 -1.93 7.64
CA GLY A 366 -16.48 -2.62 8.58
C GLY A 366 -17.03 -1.67 9.63
N LEU A 367 -17.57 -2.22 10.72
CA LEU A 367 -18.05 -1.42 11.85
C LEU A 367 -16.87 -0.74 12.55
N ILE A 368 -16.87 0.59 12.61
CA ILE A 368 -15.87 1.37 13.37
C ILE A 368 -16.55 1.93 14.63
N SER A 369 -16.39 1.23 15.75
CA SER A 369 -17.01 1.54 17.04
C SER A 369 -16.72 2.95 17.56
N GLU A 370 -15.55 3.49 17.23
CA GLU A 370 -15.03 4.78 17.71
C GLU A 370 -15.69 5.98 17.01
N THR A 371 -16.46 5.73 15.95
CA THR A 371 -17.22 6.76 15.26
C THR A 371 -18.62 6.89 15.84
N GLU A 372 -19.18 8.11 15.83
CA GLU A 372 -20.57 8.36 16.25
C GLU A 372 -21.57 7.42 15.55
N MET A 373 -21.34 7.16 14.26
CA MET A 373 -22.15 6.24 13.46
C MET A 373 -22.02 4.79 13.91
N GLY A 374 -20.82 4.32 14.22
CA GLY A 374 -20.59 2.95 14.69
C GLY A 374 -21.07 2.72 16.11
N ALA A 375 -20.94 3.71 16.99
CA ALA A 375 -21.43 3.65 18.36
C ALA A 375 -22.97 3.50 18.46
N ALA A 376 -23.70 3.96 17.44
CA ALA A 376 -25.15 3.79 17.35
C ALA A 376 -25.59 2.33 17.05
N VAL A 377 -24.67 1.47 16.58
CA VAL A 377 -24.97 0.07 16.25
C VAL A 377 -24.86 -0.80 17.50
N LYS A 378 -25.99 -1.36 17.95
CA LYS A 378 -26.06 -2.18 19.18
C LYS A 378 -25.88 -3.69 18.96
N MET A 379 -25.53 -4.12 17.75
CA MET A 379 -25.38 -5.55 17.44
C MET A 379 -23.96 -6.05 17.75
N PRO A 380 -23.78 -7.32 18.16
CA PRO A 380 -22.47 -7.90 18.49
C PRO A 380 -21.67 -8.22 17.22
N ILE A 381 -21.21 -7.19 16.52
CA ILE A 381 -20.37 -7.29 15.33
C ILE A 381 -18.95 -6.89 15.75
N LYS A 382 -17.95 -7.68 15.36
CA LYS A 382 -16.54 -7.32 15.59
C LYS A 382 -16.21 -6.02 14.85
N SER A 383 -15.69 -5.04 15.57
CA SER A 383 -15.28 -3.75 15.00
C SER A 383 -13.86 -3.79 14.44
N VAL A 384 -13.55 -2.79 13.62
CA VAL A 384 -12.20 -2.48 13.11
C VAL A 384 -11.76 -1.15 13.70
N GLY A 385 -10.47 -1.02 13.97
CA GLY A 385 -9.90 0.20 14.50
C GLY A 385 -10.02 1.38 13.54
N LEU A 386 -10.32 2.55 14.08
CA LEU A 386 -10.39 3.81 13.32
C LEU A 386 -9.05 4.13 12.63
N ASP A 387 -7.94 4.00 13.36
CA ASP A 387 -6.60 4.31 12.85
C ASP A 387 -6.18 3.36 11.73
N GLU A 388 -6.51 2.07 11.84
CA GLU A 388 -6.25 1.06 10.82
C GLU A 388 -6.98 1.40 9.51
N CYS A 389 -8.25 1.81 9.60
CA CYS A 389 -9.03 2.28 8.45
C CYS A 389 -8.41 3.52 7.82
N ALA A 390 -7.95 4.48 8.63
CA ALA A 390 -7.33 5.70 8.15
C ALA A 390 -5.97 5.42 7.47
N GLU A 391 -5.16 4.51 8.01
CA GLU A 391 -3.90 4.08 7.40
C GLU A 391 -4.13 3.40 6.07
N GLN A 392 -5.12 2.52 5.98
CA GLN A 392 -5.46 1.85 4.73
C GLN A 392 -5.95 2.86 3.68
N ALA A 393 -6.74 3.86 4.06
CA ALA A 393 -7.14 4.95 3.17
C ALA A 393 -5.92 5.73 2.63
N VAL A 394 -5.00 6.11 3.51
CA VAL A 394 -3.77 6.83 3.13
C VAL A 394 -2.89 5.97 2.23
N ALA A 395 -2.73 4.68 2.52
CA ALA A 395 -1.98 3.76 1.67
C ALA A 395 -2.53 3.70 0.25
N MET A 396 -3.87 3.69 0.08
CA MET A 396 -4.52 3.73 -1.23
C MET A 396 -4.30 5.05 -1.98
N ILE A 397 -4.25 6.17 -1.24
CA ILE A 397 -4.00 7.50 -1.81
C ILE A 397 -2.54 7.60 -2.28
N VAL A 398 -1.59 7.12 -1.49
CA VAL A 398 -0.15 7.19 -1.79
C VAL A 398 0.25 6.26 -2.94
N ASP A 399 -0.37 5.09 -3.06
CA ASP A 399 -0.06 4.13 -4.12
C ASP A 399 -0.52 4.63 -5.51
N GLN A 400 0.44 5.14 -6.29
CA GLN A 400 0.22 5.66 -7.64
C GLN A 400 -0.20 4.60 -8.67
N LYS A 401 -0.04 3.31 -8.37
CA LYS A 401 -0.44 2.21 -9.27
C LYS A 401 -1.89 1.78 -9.03
N LEU A 402 -2.48 2.17 -7.90
CA LEU A 402 -3.82 1.75 -7.50
C LEU A 402 -4.89 2.60 -8.19
N SER A 403 -5.66 1.99 -9.10
CA SER A 403 -6.84 2.60 -9.73
C SER A 403 -7.94 1.54 -9.93
N GLY A 404 -9.19 1.92 -9.68
CA GLY A 404 -10.36 1.05 -9.80
C GLY A 404 -10.48 -0.01 -8.72
N LYS A 405 -9.69 0.08 -7.65
CA LYS A 405 -9.65 -0.93 -6.59
C LYS A 405 -10.64 -0.62 -5.47
N CYS A 406 -11.34 -1.65 -5.05
CA CYS A 406 -12.30 -1.62 -3.95
C CYS A 406 -11.76 -2.51 -2.83
N ILE A 407 -11.34 -1.90 -1.72
CA ILE A 407 -10.70 -2.63 -0.63
C ILE A 407 -11.64 -2.66 0.56
N ALA A 408 -12.08 -3.85 0.93
CA ALA A 408 -12.80 -4.10 2.18
C ALA A 408 -11.85 -4.30 3.34
N LEU A 409 -12.16 -3.65 4.46
CA LEU A 409 -11.45 -3.81 5.71
C LEU A 409 -12.49 -4.04 6.81
N ASP A 410 -12.67 -5.29 7.20
CA ASP A 410 -13.53 -5.72 8.30
C ASP A 410 -12.74 -6.61 9.28
N ALA A 411 -13.41 -7.14 10.29
CA ALA A 411 -12.80 -8.03 11.28
C ALA A 411 -12.23 -9.34 10.69
N LYS A 412 -12.46 -9.65 9.40
CA LYS A 412 -11.84 -10.77 8.69
C LYS A 412 -10.54 -10.37 8.00
N GLY A 413 -10.16 -9.09 8.09
CA GLY A 413 -8.97 -8.52 7.48
C GLY A 413 -9.25 -7.86 6.14
N LYS A 414 -8.17 -7.42 5.51
CA LYS A 414 -8.16 -6.70 4.23
C LYS A 414 -8.41 -7.62 3.04
N ARG A 415 -9.37 -7.28 2.19
CA ARG A 415 -9.70 -8.02 0.94
C ARG A 415 -10.02 -7.06 -0.20
N GLU A 416 -9.64 -7.44 -1.41
CA GLU A 416 -10.13 -6.76 -2.62
C GLU A 416 -11.49 -7.33 -3.00
N VAL A 417 -12.40 -6.46 -3.48
CA VAL A 417 -13.80 -6.76 -3.81
C VAL A 417 -14.05 -6.61 -5.30
#